data_AF-A0A955K0Y1-F1
#
_entry.id   AF-A0A955K0Y1-F1
#
_cell.length_a   1.000
_cell.length_b   1.000
_cell.length_c   1.000
_cell.angle_alpha   90.00
_cell.angle_beta   90.00
_cell.angle_gamma   90.00
#
_symmetry.space_group_name_H-M   'P 1'
#
loop_
_entity.id
_entity.type
_entity.pdbx_description
1 polymer ?
#
loop_
_entity_poly.entity_id
_entity_poly.type
_entity_poly.pdbx_seq_one_letter_code
_entity_poly.pdbx_strand_id
1 'polypeptide(L)'
;MSRYLILVLLNLPLIITAIVGAFVSYKLNNTSKRRLIIKTIFWVVILLCLVFAQNIYTYLYNEGLTQTEPLSLFDVLQITGIIYIFYVVNRLFVKVDVLEKRVQDLHQELSIILSEKDKS
;
A
#
# COMPACT_ATOMS: atom_id res chain seq x y z
N MET A 1 -18.78 3.22 -21.99
CA MET A 1 -17.50 2.80 -21.42
C MET A 1 -17.66 2.70 -19.91
N SER A 2 -17.55 1.49 -19.34
CA SER A 2 -17.90 1.25 -17.93
C SER A 2 -17.01 2.08 -17.01
N ARG A 3 -17.59 2.97 -16.19
CA ARG A 3 -16.84 3.79 -15.21
C ARG A 3 -16.03 2.90 -14.24
N TYR A 4 -16.49 1.67 -14.04
CA TYR A 4 -15.78 0.62 -13.29
C TYR A 4 -14.50 0.15 -13.99
N LEU A 5 -14.46 0.09 -15.33
CA LEU A 5 -13.22 -0.19 -16.08
C LEU A 5 -12.19 0.92 -15.89
N ILE A 6 -12.61 2.18 -15.91
CA ILE A 6 -11.71 3.32 -15.67
C ILE A 6 -11.13 3.24 -14.26
N LEU A 7 -11.97 2.94 -13.27
CA LEU A 7 -11.55 2.74 -11.88
C LEU A 7 -10.51 1.63 -11.75
N VAL A 8 -10.71 0.47 -12.39
CA VAL A 8 -9.71 -0.60 -12.37
C VAL A 8 -8.44 -0.16 -13.09
N LEU A 9 -8.53 0.37 -14.31
CA LEU A 9 -7.39 0.75 -15.13
C LEU A 9 -6.49 1.79 -14.45
N LEU A 10 -7.10 2.78 -13.78
CA LEU A 10 -6.38 3.85 -13.09
C LEU A 10 -5.64 3.34 -11.84
N ASN A 11 -6.25 2.40 -11.11
CA ASN A 11 -5.71 1.88 -9.85
C ASN A 11 -4.76 0.69 -10.04
N LEU A 12 -4.86 -0.03 -11.16
CA LEU A 12 -4.00 -1.18 -11.49
C LEU A 12 -2.50 -0.86 -11.44
N PRO A 13 -1.97 0.21 -12.06
CA PRO A 13 -0.54 0.54 -11.97
C PRO A 13 -0.10 0.91 -10.55
N LEU A 14 -0.96 1.56 -9.75
CA LEU A 14 -0.68 1.86 -8.34
C LEU A 14 -0.55 0.58 -7.51
N ILE A 15 -1.46 -0.37 -7.70
CA ILE A 15 -1.45 -1.64 -6.99
C ILE A 15 -0.22 -2.47 -7.40
N ILE A 16 0.10 -2.55 -8.69
CA ILE A 16 1.28 -3.26 -9.19
C ILE A 16 2.56 -2.66 -8.59
N THR A 17 2.71 -1.34 -8.64
CA THR A 17 3.90 -0.67 -8.07
C THR A 17 4.01 -0.89 -6.56
N ALA A 18 2.88 -0.95 -5.84
CA ALA A 18 2.86 -1.26 -4.42
C ALA A 18 3.33 -2.70 -4.12
N ILE A 19 2.87 -3.68 -4.90
CA ILE A 19 3.27 -5.09 -4.77
C ILE A 19 4.75 -5.27 -5.11
N VAL A 20 5.20 -4.66 -6.21
CA VAL A 20 6.63 -4.67 -6.59
C VAL A 20 7.48 -4.02 -5.51
N GLY A 21 7.05 -2.88 -4.97
CA GLY A 21 7.73 -2.20 -3.87
C GLY A 21 7.83 -3.04 -2.60
N ALA A 22 6.79 -3.81 -2.26
CA ALA A 22 6.82 -4.76 -1.15
C ALA A 22 7.85 -5.88 -1.40
N PHE A 23 7.89 -6.43 -2.62
CA PHE A 23 8.86 -7.46 -3.01
C PHE A 23 10.31 -6.95 -2.97
N VAL A 24 10.56 -5.74 -3.49
CA VAL A 24 11.88 -5.09 -3.43
C VAL A 24 12.31 -4.86 -1.98
N SER A 25 11.39 -4.40 -1.12
CA SER A 25 11.69 -4.16 0.30
C SER A 25 12.06 -5.43 1.05
N TYR A 26 11.41 -6.55 0.72
CA TYR A 26 11.77 -7.87 1.23
C TYR A 26 13.14 -8.32 0.72
N LYS A 27 13.41 -8.15 -0.59
CA LYS A 27 14.70 -8.51 -1.19
C LYS A 27 15.86 -7.71 -0.59
N LEU A 28 15.63 -6.46 -0.20
CA LEU A 28 16.60 -5.59 0.48
C LEU A 28 16.74 -5.88 1.98
N ASN A 29 16.12 -6.94 2.51
CA ASN A 29 16.14 -7.33 3.92
C ASN A 29 15.62 -6.24 4.89
N ASN A 30 14.93 -5.23 4.36
CA ASN A 30 14.32 -4.16 5.14
C ASN A 30 13.03 -4.61 5.82
N THR A 31 12.47 -5.77 5.43
CA THR A 31 11.15 -6.22 5.87
C THR A 31 11.09 -7.74 6.00
N SER A 32 10.40 -8.27 7.00
CA SER A 32 10.27 -9.73 7.21
C SER A 32 9.28 -10.39 6.23
N LYS A 33 9.41 -11.72 6.03
CA LYS A 33 8.51 -12.55 5.22
C LYS A 33 7.03 -12.34 5.58
N ARG A 34 6.71 -12.26 6.89
CA ARG A 34 5.34 -12.08 7.38
C ARG A 34 4.74 -10.74 6.94
N ARG A 35 5.52 -9.66 7.04
CA ARG A 35 5.09 -8.32 6.62
C ARG A 35 4.92 -8.23 5.10
N LEU A 36 5.75 -8.93 4.31
CA LEU A 36 5.54 -9.05 2.87
C LEU A 36 4.19 -9.70 2.57
N ILE A 37 3.91 -10.87 3.15
CA ILE A 37 2.65 -11.60 2.92
C ILE A 37 1.44 -10.72 3.26
N ILE A 38 1.46 -10.04 4.40
CA ILE A 38 0.35 -9.15 4.81
C ILE A 38 0.17 -8.01 3.81
N LYS A 39 1.25 -7.35 3.38
CA LYS A 39 1.18 -6.26 2.39
C LYS A 39 0.65 -6.76 1.04
N THR A 40 1.13 -7.91 0.57
CA THR A 40 0.67 -8.50 -0.69
C THR A 40 -0.80 -8.88 -0.61
N ILE A 41 -1.24 -9.55 0.47
CA ILE A 41 -2.65 -9.90 0.67
C ILE A 41 -3.52 -8.65 0.70
N PHE A 42 -3.10 -7.61 1.43
CA PHE A 42 -3.83 -6.34 1.50
C PHE A 42 -4.07 -5.73 0.11
N TRP A 43 -3.02 -5.64 -0.71
CA TRP A 43 -3.13 -5.09 -2.07
C TRP A 43 -3.94 -5.98 -3.03
N VAL A 44 -3.83 -7.31 -2.89
CA VAL A 44 -4.63 -8.27 -3.67
C VAL A 44 -6.11 -8.19 -3.31
N VAL A 45 -6.45 -8.04 -2.02
CA VAL A 45 -7.84 -7.87 -1.57
C VAL A 45 -8.44 -6.59 -2.14
N ILE A 46 -7.70 -5.48 -2.12
CA ILE A 46 -8.15 -4.23 -2.76
C ILE A 46 -8.42 -4.46 -4.25
N LEU A 47 -7.51 -5.11 -4.97
CA LEU A 47 -7.68 -5.38 -6.39
C LEU A 47 -8.92 -6.24 -6.67
N LEU A 48 -9.14 -7.30 -5.88
CA LEU A 48 -10.33 -8.15 -5.99
C LEU A 48 -11.60 -7.33 -5.77
N CYS A 49 -11.65 -6.49 -4.74
CA CYS A 49 -12.79 -5.60 -4.50
C CYS A 49 -13.08 -4.69 -5.71
N LEU A 50 -12.05 -4.12 -6.35
CA LEU A 50 -12.22 -3.26 -7.52
C LEU A 50 -12.75 -4.03 -8.75
N VAL A 51 -12.25 -5.24 -8.98
CA VAL A 51 -12.67 -6.09 -10.11
C VAL A 51 -14.11 -6.59 -9.91
N PHE A 52 -14.48 -6.97 -8.69
CA PHE A 52 -15.82 -7.45 -8.37
C PHE A 52 -16.83 -6.33 -8.14
N ALA A 53 -16.40 -5.07 -8.00
CA ALA A 53 -17.27 -3.93 -7.73
C ALA A 53 -18.46 -3.84 -8.69
N GLN A 54 -18.23 -4.06 -9.99
CA GLN A 54 -19.30 -4.04 -10.98
C GLN A 54 -20.31 -5.18 -10.76
N ASN A 55 -19.83 -6.41 -10.56
CA ASN A 55 -20.68 -7.59 -10.35
C ASN A 55 -21.53 -7.45 -9.09
N ILE A 56 -20.90 -7.01 -8.00
CA ILE A 56 -21.56 -6.75 -6.71
C ILE A 56 -22.67 -5.72 -6.91
N TYR A 57 -22.37 -4.62 -7.60
CA TYR A 57 -23.37 -3.58 -7.85
C TYR A 57 -24.57 -4.09 -8.66
N THR A 58 -24.33 -4.81 -9.76
CA THR A 58 -25.43 -5.40 -10.55
C THR A 58 -26.25 -6.41 -9.75
N TYR A 59 -25.63 -7.21 -8.89
CA TYR A 59 -26.34 -8.12 -8.02
C TYR A 59 -27.27 -7.38 -7.05
N LEU A 60 -26.76 -6.35 -6.36
CA LEU A 60 -27.56 -5.54 -5.43
C LEU A 60 -28.71 -4.79 -6.14
N TYR A 61 -28.46 -4.29 -7.35
CA TYR A 61 -29.48 -3.61 -8.15
C TYR A 61 -30.59 -4.57 -8.60
N ASN A 62 -30.23 -5.77 -9.07
CA ASN A 62 -31.19 -6.77 -9.53
C ASN A 62 -32.08 -7.31 -8.40
N GLU A 63 -31.54 -7.43 -7.19
CA GLU A 63 -32.28 -7.82 -5.98
C GLU A 63 -33.12 -6.67 -5.40
N GLY A 64 -33.12 -5.48 -6.03
CA GLY A 64 -33.88 -4.31 -5.57
C GLY A 64 -33.39 -3.72 -4.25
N LEU A 65 -32.23 -4.15 -3.76
CA LEU A 65 -31.64 -3.72 -2.49
C LEU A 65 -31.07 -2.29 -2.57
N THR A 66 -30.79 -1.81 -3.78
CA THR A 66 -30.24 -0.46 -4.02
C THR A 66 -30.86 0.18 -5.27
N GLN A 67 -31.42 1.38 -5.13
CA GLN A 67 -31.87 2.23 -6.26
C GLN A 67 -30.89 3.37 -6.55
N THR A 68 -29.63 3.21 -6.17
CA THR A 68 -28.61 4.25 -6.27
C THR A 68 -28.24 4.51 -7.74
N GLU A 69 -27.80 5.72 -8.03
CA GLU A 69 -27.26 6.06 -9.35
C GLU A 69 -25.97 5.29 -9.63
N PRO A 70 -25.69 4.93 -10.90
CA PRO A 70 -24.45 4.25 -11.26
C PRO A 70 -23.23 5.10 -10.90
N LEU A 71 -22.17 4.43 -10.43
CA LEU A 71 -20.91 5.00 -9.94
C LEU A 71 -20.54 6.32 -10.61
N SER A 72 -20.38 7.41 -9.86
CA SER A 72 -19.99 8.71 -10.40
C SER A 72 -18.50 8.76 -10.71
N LEU A 73 -18.08 9.63 -11.65
CA LEU A 73 -16.66 9.90 -11.89
C LEU A 73 -15.98 10.52 -10.66
N PHE A 74 -16.74 11.26 -9.84
CA PHE A 74 -16.26 11.79 -8.58
C PHE A 74 -15.89 10.66 -7.61
N ASP A 75 -16.74 9.64 -7.48
CA ASP A 75 -16.48 8.47 -6.64
C ASP A 75 -15.22 7.72 -7.09
N VAL A 76 -15.02 7.62 -8.41
CA VAL A 76 -13.81 7.01 -8.98
C VAL A 76 -12.56 7.76 -8.53
N LEU A 77 -12.57 9.09 -8.59
CA LEU A 77 -11.45 9.91 -8.14
C LEU A 77 -11.24 9.79 -6.62
N GLN A 78 -12.31 9.76 -5.84
CA GLN A 78 -12.23 9.63 -4.38
C GLN A 78 -11.63 8.27 -3.97
N ILE A 79 -12.12 7.16 -4.55
CA ILE A 79 -11.59 5.82 -4.28
C ILE A 79 -10.11 5.74 -4.67
N THR A 80 -9.75 6.32 -5.81
CA THR A 80 -8.35 6.38 -6.26
C THR A 80 -7.49 7.20 -5.30
N GLY A 81 -7.99 8.34 -4.82
CA GLY A 81 -7.31 9.16 -3.82
C GLY A 81 -7.05 8.39 -2.52
N ILE A 82 -8.02 7.62 -2.05
CA ILE A 82 -7.87 6.76 -0.87
C ILE A 82 -6.79 5.70 -1.10
N ILE A 83 -6.83 5.00 -2.24
CA ILE A 83 -5.82 4.00 -2.62
C ILE A 83 -4.43 4.62 -2.69
N TYR A 84 -4.33 5.83 -3.26
CA TYR A 84 -3.08 6.57 -3.34
C TYR A 84 -2.54 6.96 -1.96
N ILE A 85 -3.38 7.39 -1.03
CA ILE A 85 -2.98 7.68 0.36
C ILE A 85 -2.42 6.40 1.01
N PHE A 86 -3.11 5.27 0.87
CA PHE A 86 -2.62 3.98 1.40
C PHE A 86 -1.26 3.60 0.80
N TYR A 87 -1.05 3.88 -0.49
CA TYR A 87 0.23 3.66 -1.15
C TYR A 87 1.34 4.53 -0.54
N VAL A 88 1.09 5.83 -0.39
CA VAL A 88 2.07 6.78 0.19
C VAL A 88 2.40 6.41 1.64
N VAL A 89 1.38 6.16 2.46
CA VAL A 89 1.55 5.78 3.87
C VAL A 89 2.39 4.51 4.00
N ASN A 90 2.09 3.48 3.21
CA ASN A 90 2.90 2.25 3.20
C ASN A 90 4.37 2.50 2.86
N ARG A 91 4.64 3.41 1.91
CA ARG A 91 6.00 3.79 1.53
C ARG A 91 6.71 4.59 2.63
N LEU A 92 5.98 5.47 3.32
CA LEU A 92 6.52 6.25 4.43
C LEU A 92 6.94 5.35 5.59
N PHE A 93 6.11 4.38 5.99
CA PHE A 93 6.47 3.43 7.05
C PHE A 93 7.76 2.66 6.76
N VAL A 94 7.96 2.21 5.52
CA VAL A 94 9.22 1.52 5.15
C VAL A 94 10.43 2.46 5.26
N LYS A 95 10.28 3.73 4.87
CA LYS A 95 11.37 4.71 4.98
C LYS A 95 11.69 5.02 6.44
N VAL A 96 10.68 5.12 7.30
CA VAL A 96 10.85 5.36 8.74
C VAL A 96 11.59 4.19 9.39
N ASP A 97 11.19 2.95 9.13
CA ASP A 97 11.86 1.75 9.66
C ASP A 97 13.37 1.72 9.28
N VAL A 98 13.70 2.12 8.04
CA VAL A 98 15.09 2.18 7.56
C VAL A 98 15.86 3.32 8.22
N LEU A 99 15.22 4.47 8.43
CA LEU A 99 15.85 5.62 9.06
C LEU A 99 16.13 5.35 10.54
N GLU A 100 15.19 4.72 11.25
CA GLU A 100 15.36 4.33 12.66
C GLU A 100 16.57 3.40 12.84
N LYS A 101 16.71 2.38 11.99
CA LYS A 101 17.88 1.50 12.00
C LYS A 101 19.19 2.26 11.79
N ARG A 102 19.24 3.14 10.79
CA ARG A 102 20.45 3.95 10.51
C ARG A 102 20.82 4.87 11.68
N VAL A 103 19.83 5.44 12.35
CA VAL A 103 20.06 6.28 13.55
C VAL A 103 20.58 5.44 14.71
N GLN A 104 20.06 4.23 14.91
CA GLN A 104 20.56 3.30 15.93
C GLN A 104 22.01 2.89 15.66
N ASP A 105 22.33 2.52 14.42
CA ASP A 105 23.69 2.14 14.02
C ASP A 105 24.69 3.30 14.25
N LEU A 106 24.33 4.53 13.86
CA LEU A 106 25.13 5.73 14.11
C LEU A 106 25.34 6.01 15.60
N HIS A 107 24.29 5.85 16.40
CA HIS A 107 24.39 6.05 17.85
C HIS A 107 25.33 5.03 18.50
N GLN A 108 25.27 3.78 18.03
CA GLN A 108 26.14 2.71 18.49
C GLN A 108 27.60 2.98 18.11
N GLU A 109 27.88 3.34 16.86
CA GLU A 109 29.24 3.72 16.42
C GLU A 109 29.80 4.89 17.25
N LEU A 110 28.99 5.93 17.48
CA LEU A 110 29.40 7.08 18.28
C LEU A 110 29.73 6.68 19.73
N SER A 111 28.94 5.78 20.32
CA SER A 111 29.17 5.28 21.68
C SER A 111 30.49 4.52 21.82
N ILE A 112 30.88 3.77 20.78
CA ILE A 112 32.13 3.01 20.74
C ILE A 112 33.31 3.97 20.66
N ILE A 113 33.25 4.95 19.75
CA ILE A 113 34.30 5.97 19.59
C ILE A 113 34.50 6.77 20.88
N LEU A 114 33.41 7.16 21.54
CA LEU A 114 33.48 7.86 22.83
C LEU A 114 34.08 6.97 23.92
N SER A 115 33.70 5.68 23.97
CA SER A 115 34.25 4.75 24.97
C SER A 115 35.73 4.44 24.76
N GLU A 116 36.20 4.40 23.51
CA GLU A 116 37.62 4.19 23.19
C GLU A 116 38.44 5.42 23.56
N LYS A 117 37.90 6.63 23.31
CA LYS A 117 38.54 7.89 23.69
C LYS A 117 38.66 8.08 25.21
N ASP A 118 37.73 7.55 26.00
CA ASP A 118 37.75 7.65 27.47
C ASP A 118 38.70 6.63 28.14
N LYS A 119 39.13 5.60 27.40
CA LYS A 119 40.10 4.58 27.87
C LYS A 119 41.56 4.89 27.48
N SER A 120 41.79 5.93 26.68
CA SER A 120 43.12 6.43 26.26
C SER A 120 43.55 7.63 27.10
#